data_AF-A0A6C0J8W7-F1
#
_entry.id   AF-A0A6C0J8W7-F1
#
_cell.length_a   1.000
_cell.length_b   1.000
_cell.length_c   1.000
_cell.angle_alpha   90.00
_cell.angle_beta   90.00
_cell.angle_gamma   90.00
#
_symmetry.space_group_name_H-M   'P 1'
#
loop_
_entity.id
_entity.type
_entity.pdbx_description
1 polymer ?
#
loop_
_entity_poly.entity_id
_entity_poly.type
_entity_poly.pdbx_seq_one_letter_code
_entity_poly.pdbx_strand_id
1 'polypeptide(L)'
;MSQNINLDDYKNPTEEVLNDNTVAPTENIENDVDSLKKRIDEMGSNKDVEKLKEEFKDLFGKFPTIFNKVVEGTIEMGRLKFMLKMIKDIENKKISKHQASIVVGKELVDNIVKPQMNK
;
A
#
# COMPACT_ATOMS: atom_id res chain seq x y z
N MET A 1 -4.67 -10.53 21.00
CA MET A 1 -3.56 -11.51 21.00
C MET A 1 -2.49 -10.98 20.07
N SER A 2 -1.38 -10.50 20.62
CA SER A 2 -0.21 -10.15 19.80
C SER A 2 0.51 -11.44 19.45
N GLN A 3 0.57 -11.80 18.16
CA GLN A 3 1.41 -12.91 17.72
C GLN A 3 2.87 -12.52 17.96
N ASN A 4 3.57 -13.32 18.75
CA ASN A 4 5.00 -13.13 19.00
C ASN A 4 5.73 -13.65 17.76
N ILE A 5 6.15 -12.74 16.90
CA ILE A 5 6.78 -13.05 15.61
C ILE A 5 8.24 -13.39 15.86
N ASN A 6 8.68 -14.62 15.55
CA ASN A 6 10.09 -14.98 15.60
C ASN A 6 10.79 -14.53 14.32
N LEU A 7 11.62 -13.49 14.42
CA LEU A 7 12.34 -12.93 13.27
C LEU A 7 13.40 -13.89 12.70
N ASP A 8 13.85 -14.89 13.47
CA ASP A 8 14.81 -15.88 12.99
C ASP A 8 14.25 -16.74 11.86
N ASP A 9 12.93 -16.97 11.84
CA ASP A 9 12.24 -17.76 10.82
C ASP A 9 12.30 -17.09 9.42
N TYR A 10 12.64 -15.81 9.36
CA TYR A 10 12.70 -15.01 8.12
C TYR A 10 14.13 -14.67 7.69
N LYS A 11 15.15 -15.09 8.45
CA LYS A 11 16.56 -14.81 8.12
C LYS A 11 17.06 -15.58 6.90
N ASN A 12 16.48 -16.76 6.63
CA ASN A 12 16.89 -17.65 5.55
C ASN A 12 15.67 -18.05 4.69
N PRO A 13 15.11 -17.12 3.88
CA PRO A 13 14.00 -17.43 2.99
C PRO A 13 14.42 -18.48 1.95
N THR A 14 13.48 -19.33 1.54
CA THR A 14 13.71 -20.34 0.50
C THR A 14 13.96 -19.68 -0.86
N GLU A 15 14.64 -20.39 -1.78
CA GLU A 15 14.84 -19.91 -3.16
C GLU A 15 13.51 -19.63 -3.88
N GLU A 16 12.47 -20.42 -3.61
CA GLU A 16 11.13 -20.19 -4.14
C GLU A 16 10.59 -18.81 -3.75
N VAL A 17 10.74 -18.43 -2.47
CA VAL A 17 10.31 -17.11 -1.96
C VAL A 17 11.15 -15.98 -2.55
N LEU A 18 12.45 -16.22 -2.77
CA LEU A 18 13.34 -15.23 -3.38
C LEU A 18 13.09 -15.01 -4.88
N ASN A 19 12.60 -16.05 -5.56
CA ASN A 19 12.32 -16.03 -7.00
C ASN A 19 10.88 -15.60 -7.33
N ASP A 20 9.98 -15.53 -6.34
CA ASP A 20 8.64 -15.01 -6.51
C ASP A 20 8.65 -13.50 -6.77
N ASN A 21 8.36 -13.12 -8.01
CA ASN A 21 8.16 -11.74 -8.44
C ASN A 21 6.70 -11.47 -8.84
N THR A 22 5.76 -12.31 -8.39
CA THR A 22 4.34 -12.04 -8.59
C THR A 22 3.89 -10.85 -7.74
N VAL A 23 3.16 -9.95 -8.38
CA VAL A 23 2.60 -8.75 -7.78
C VAL A 23 1.12 -8.63 -8.10
N ALA A 24 0.38 -7.91 -7.26
CA ALA A 24 -1.01 -7.60 -7.53
C ALA A 24 -1.13 -6.70 -8.77
N PRO A 25 -2.17 -6.87 -9.60
CA PRO A 25 -2.42 -5.95 -10.71
C PRO A 25 -2.80 -4.58 -10.13
N THR A 26 -1.92 -3.60 -10.34
CA THR A 26 -2.07 -2.24 -9.77
C THR A 26 -2.36 -1.17 -10.82
N GLU A 27 -2.78 -1.61 -12.00
CA GLU A 27 -3.23 -0.74 -13.07
C GLU A 27 -4.35 0.18 -12.55
N ASN A 28 -4.22 1.47 -12.84
CA ASN A 28 -5.20 2.51 -12.53
C ASN A 28 -5.46 2.82 -11.04
N ILE A 29 -4.80 2.17 -10.07
CA ILE A 29 -5.02 2.48 -8.63
C ILE A 29 -4.86 3.97 -8.33
N GLU A 30 -3.86 4.63 -8.92
CA GLU A 30 -3.66 6.07 -8.73
C GLU A 30 -4.86 6.89 -9.21
N ASN A 31 -5.41 6.56 -10.38
CA ASN A 31 -6.59 7.21 -10.94
C ASN A 31 -7.85 6.91 -10.10
N ASP A 32 -8.00 5.68 -9.62
CA ASP A 32 -9.13 5.28 -8.78
C ASP A 32 -9.10 6.03 -7.44
N VAL A 33 -7.91 6.18 -6.84
CA VAL A 33 -7.70 6.94 -5.61
C VAL A 33 -7.99 8.42 -5.83
N ASP A 34 -7.50 9.01 -6.92
CA ASP A 34 -7.75 10.42 -7.23
C ASP A 34 -9.25 10.68 -7.53
N SER A 35 -9.91 9.75 -8.22
CA SER A 35 -11.35 9.81 -8.48
C SER A 35 -12.17 9.70 -7.19
N LEU A 36 -11.78 8.80 -6.28
CA LEU A 36 -12.41 8.66 -4.97
C LEU A 36 -12.24 9.93 -4.12
N LYS A 37 -11.06 10.53 -4.11
CA LYS A 37 -10.80 11.81 -3.42
C LYS A 37 -11.71 12.91 -3.93
N LYS A 38 -11.74 13.10 -5.25
CA LYS A 38 -12.60 14.09 -5.89
C LYS A 38 -14.06 13.86 -5.52
N ARG A 39 -14.51 12.60 -5.51
CA ARG A 39 -15.88 12.26 -5.14
C ARG A 39 -16.20 12.58 -3.69
N ILE A 40 -15.27 12.32 -2.77
CA ILE A 40 -15.40 12.67 -1.34
C ILE A 40 -15.50 14.19 -1.20
N ASP A 41 -14.67 14.95 -1.91
CA ASP A 41 -14.70 16.41 -1.89
C ASP A 41 -16.05 16.96 -2.41
N GLU A 42 -16.59 16.36 -3.47
CA GLU A 42 -17.92 16.70 -4.02
C GLU A 42 -19.07 16.39 -3.04
N MET A 43 -18.96 15.32 -2.24
CA MET A 43 -19.96 14.97 -1.21
C MET A 43 -19.87 15.87 0.04
N GLY A 44 -18.69 16.40 0.33
CA GLY A 44 -18.44 17.21 1.52
C GLY A 44 -18.74 16.48 2.83
N SER A 45 -19.35 17.17 3.79
CA SER A 45 -19.67 16.62 5.12
C SER A 45 -20.73 15.51 5.12
N ASN A 46 -21.49 15.35 4.04
CA ASN A 46 -22.55 14.34 3.90
C ASN A 46 -22.05 13.07 3.19
N LYS A 47 -20.75 12.76 3.28
CA LYS A 47 -20.19 11.58 2.63
C LYS A 47 -20.89 10.30 3.09
N ASP A 48 -21.43 9.57 2.13
CA ASP A 48 -22.04 8.26 2.34
C ASP A 48 -21.02 7.18 1.96
N VAL A 49 -20.47 6.52 2.97
CA VAL A 49 -19.42 5.51 2.78
C VAL A 49 -19.95 4.27 2.08
N GLU A 50 -21.21 3.88 2.31
CA GLU A 50 -21.80 2.71 1.64
C GLU A 50 -21.98 2.99 0.15
N LYS A 51 -22.46 4.20 -0.19
CA LYS A 51 -22.52 4.65 -1.58
C LYS A 51 -21.13 4.68 -2.24
N LEU A 52 -20.10 5.14 -1.53
CA LEU A 52 -18.73 5.11 -2.06
C LEU A 52 -18.20 3.68 -2.26
N LYS A 53 -18.55 2.73 -1.40
CA LYS A 53 -18.20 1.30 -1.61
C LYS A 53 -18.85 0.73 -2.86
N GLU A 54 -20.10 1.12 -3.15
CA GLU A 54 -20.79 0.71 -4.38
C GLU A 54 -20.18 1.36 -5.63
N GLU A 55 -19.97 2.68 -5.60
CA GLU A 55 -19.39 3.45 -6.72
C GLU A 55 -17.95 3.00 -7.03
N PHE A 56 -17.16 2.66 -6.00
CA PHE A 56 -15.75 2.24 -6.11
C PHE A 56 -15.54 0.78 -5.70
N LYS A 57 -16.49 -0.09 -6.04
CA LYS A 57 -16.49 -1.51 -5.64
C LYS A 57 -15.20 -2.26 -5.98
N ASP A 58 -14.56 -1.94 -7.09
CA ASP A 58 -13.34 -2.63 -7.54
C ASP A 58 -12.14 -2.21 -6.68
N LEU A 59 -12.02 -0.92 -6.36
CA LEU A 59 -11.01 -0.40 -5.45
C LEU A 59 -11.22 -0.94 -4.04
N PHE A 60 -12.47 -0.95 -3.56
CA PHE A 60 -12.80 -1.51 -2.24
C PHE A 60 -12.56 -3.03 -2.17
N GLY A 61 -12.96 -3.77 -3.21
CA GLY A 61 -12.84 -5.22 -3.25
C GLY A 61 -11.39 -5.69 -3.35
N LYS A 62 -10.56 -5.02 -4.16
CA LYS A 62 -9.15 -5.39 -4.36
C LYS A 62 -8.21 -4.76 -3.33
N PHE A 63 -8.49 -3.53 -2.92
CA PHE A 63 -7.61 -2.72 -2.07
C PHE A 63 -8.38 -2.03 -0.93
N PRO A 64 -9.07 -2.79 -0.04
CA PRO A 64 -9.94 -2.24 0.98
C PRO A 64 -9.20 -1.29 1.94
N THR A 65 -7.95 -1.59 2.27
CA THR A 65 -7.13 -0.73 3.14
C THR A 65 -6.80 0.61 2.46
N ILE A 66 -6.52 0.62 1.16
CA ILE A 66 -6.27 1.86 0.42
C ILE A 66 -7.57 2.67 0.38
N PHE A 67 -8.69 2.05 0.00
CA PHE A 67 -10.01 2.69 0.00
C PHE A 67 -10.31 3.36 1.34
N ASN A 68 -10.21 2.62 2.45
CA ASN A 68 -10.51 3.14 3.79
C ASN A 68 -9.60 4.32 4.15
N LYS A 69 -8.30 4.24 3.87
CA LYS A 69 -7.36 5.35 4.11
C LYS A 69 -7.70 6.60 3.31
N VAL A 70 -8.23 6.45 2.09
CA VAL A 70 -8.69 7.59 1.30
C VAL A 70 -9.94 8.20 1.93
N VAL A 71 -10.94 7.38 2.29
CA VAL A 71 -12.18 7.84 2.94
C VAL A 71 -11.93 8.53 4.29
N GLU A 72 -10.95 8.05 5.05
CA GLU A 72 -10.52 8.62 6.32
C GLU A 72 -9.65 9.89 6.14
N GLY A 73 -9.16 10.17 4.93
CA GLY A 73 -8.24 11.27 4.67
C GLY A 73 -6.81 11.03 5.20
N THR A 74 -6.46 9.79 5.53
CA THR A 74 -5.16 9.41 6.11
C THR A 74 -4.19 8.83 5.06
N ILE A 75 -4.59 8.80 3.79
CA ILE A 75 -3.75 8.30 2.70
C ILE A 75 -2.60 9.28 2.40
N GLU A 76 -1.38 8.78 2.49
CA GLU A 76 -0.19 9.54 2.08
C GLU A 76 0.15 9.24 0.62
N MET A 77 -0.17 10.17 -0.29
CA MET A 77 0.02 9.96 -1.73
C MET A 77 1.46 9.70 -2.13
N GLY A 78 2.43 10.36 -1.49
CA GLY A 78 3.85 10.12 -1.76
C GLY A 78 4.23 8.66 -1.52
N ARG A 79 3.80 8.09 -0.39
CA ARG A 79 4.03 6.69 -0.05
C ARG A 79 3.28 5.74 -0.98
N LEU A 80 2.02 6.05 -1.32
CA LEU A 80 1.26 5.25 -2.28
C LEU A 80 1.97 5.19 -3.64
N LYS A 81 2.35 6.34 -4.21
CA LYS A 81 3.08 6.39 -5.49
C LYS A 81 4.41 5.65 -5.43
N PHE A 82 5.13 5.77 -4.30
CA PHE A 82 6.35 5.02 -4.08
C PHE A 82 6.12 3.50 -4.12
N MET A 83 5.10 3.00 -3.41
CA MET A 83 4.75 1.57 -3.43
C MET A 83 4.33 1.09 -4.83
N LEU A 84 3.51 1.86 -5.54
CA LEU A 84 3.10 1.55 -6.92
C LEU A 84 4.30 1.52 -7.88
N LYS A 85 5.28 2.43 -7.69
CA LYS A 85 6.53 2.42 -8.46
C LYS A 85 7.34 1.15 -8.21
N MET A 86 7.46 0.70 -6.95
CA MET A 86 8.16 -0.55 -6.63
C MET A 86 7.49 -1.75 -7.32
N ILE A 87 6.16 -1.80 -7.32
CA ILE A 87 5.41 -2.84 -8.04
C ILE A 87 5.75 -2.83 -9.53
N LYS A 88 5.70 -1.65 -10.18
CA LYS A 88 6.09 -1.51 -11.60
C LYS A 88 7.55 -1.91 -11.85
N ASP A 89 8.47 -1.60 -10.95
CA ASP A 89 9.87 -1.97 -11.12
C ASP A 89 10.08 -3.49 -10.97
N ILE A 90 9.25 -4.18 -10.18
CA ILE A 90 9.20 -5.66 -10.13
C ILE A 90 8.64 -6.24 -11.44
N GLU A 91 7.51 -5.71 -11.94
CA GLU A 91 6.91 -6.16 -13.20
C GLU A 91 7.87 -6.01 -14.38
N ASN A 92 8.63 -4.90 -14.40
CA ASN A 92 9.64 -4.63 -15.41
C ASN A 92 10.98 -5.37 -15.16
N LYS A 93 11.03 -6.29 -14.18
CA LYS A 93 12.21 -7.09 -13.82
C LYS A 93 13.46 -6.25 -13.47
N LYS A 94 13.27 -5.01 -13.02
CA LYS A 94 14.38 -4.13 -12.60
C LYS A 94 14.86 -4.46 -11.19
N ILE A 95 13.94 -4.84 -10.31
CA ILE A 95 14.20 -5.27 -8.94
C ILE A 95 13.39 -6.52 -8.63
N SER A 96 13.84 -7.33 -7.67
CA SER A 96 13.03 -8.42 -7.13
C SER A 96 12.06 -7.93 -6.06
N LYS A 97 11.02 -8.71 -5.78
CA LYS A 97 10.08 -8.48 -4.67
C LYS A 97 10.79 -8.42 -3.30
N HIS A 98 11.84 -9.23 -3.14
CA HIS A 98 12.69 -9.19 -1.95
C HIS A 98 13.44 -7.86 -1.82
N GLN A 99 14.09 -7.41 -2.90
CA GLN A 99 14.76 -6.10 -2.92
C GLN A 99 13.77 -4.96 -2.64
N ALA A 100 12.59 -4.98 -3.27
CA ALA A 100 11.53 -4.01 -3.01
C ALA A 100 11.12 -3.99 -1.53
N SER A 101 10.95 -5.17 -0.91
CA SER A 101 10.60 -5.29 0.50
C SER A 101 11.64 -4.65 1.43
N ILE A 102 12.93 -4.82 1.13
CA ILE A 102 14.02 -4.17 1.89
C ILE A 102 13.93 -2.64 1.78
N VAL A 103 13.75 -2.12 0.56
CA VAL A 103 13.68 -0.67 0.32
C VAL A 103 12.46 -0.07 1.01
N VAL A 104 11.29 -0.69 0.87
CA VAL A 104 10.05 -0.25 1.55
C VAL A 104 10.20 -0.30 3.06
N GLY A 105 10.78 -1.38 3.61
CA GLY A 105 11.03 -1.49 5.04
C GLY A 105 11.93 -0.37 5.57
N LYS A 106 13.01 -0.05 4.84
CA LYS A 106 13.90 1.06 5.17
C LYS A 106 13.16 2.41 5.16
N GLU A 107 12.35 2.67 4.13
CA GLU A 107 11.54 3.88 4.01
C GLU A 107 10.58 4.05 5.21
N LEU A 108 9.97 2.95 5.68
CA LEU A 108 9.09 2.97 6.87
C LEU A 108 9.87 3.25 8.15
N VAL A 109 11.04 2.63 8.34
CA VAL A 109 11.89 2.89 9.51
C VAL A 109 12.34 4.35 9.54
N ASP A 110 12.81 4.86 8.39
CA ASP A 110 13.38 6.20 8.29
C ASP A 110 12.32 7.29 8.50
N ASN A 111 11.11 7.11 7.96
CA ASN A 111 10.07 8.15 7.98
C ASN A 111 8.99 7.99 9.05
N ILE A 112 8.83 6.80 9.64
CA ILE A 112 7.79 6.54 10.66
C ILE A 112 8.41 6.27 12.02
N VAL A 113 9.38 5.36 12.09
CA VAL A 113 9.92 4.88 13.38
C VAL A 113 10.92 5.88 13.96
N LYS A 114 11.96 6.26 13.22
CA LYS A 114 13.02 7.16 13.72
C LYS A 114 12.50 8.50 14.26
N PRO A 115 11.55 9.20 13.61
CA PRO A 115 11.00 10.45 14.14
C PRO A 115 10.31 10.31 15.50
N GLN A 116 9.87 9.10 15.86
CA GLN A 116 9.23 8.81 17.15
C GLN A 116 10.22 8.41 18.24
N MET A 117 11.41 7.92 17.87
CA MET A 117 12.44 7.47 18.81
C MET A 117 13.27 8.62 19.39
N ASN A 118 13.30 9.78 18.72
CA ASN A 118 14.03 10.96 19.16
C ASN A 118 13.15 11.99 19.90
N LYS A 119 12.07 11.54 20.54
CA LYS A 119 11.22 12.36 21.42
C LYS A 119 11.53 12.12 22.89
#